data_AF-A0A8X6ST17-F1
#
_entry.id   AF-A0A8X6ST17-F1
#
_cell.length_a   1.000
_cell.length_b   1.000
_cell.length_c   1.000
_cell.angle_alpha   90.00
_cell.angle_beta   90.00
_cell.angle_gamma   90.00
#
_symmetry.space_group_name_H-M   'P 1'
#
loop_
_entity.id
_entity.type
_entity.pdbx_description
1 polymer ?
#
loop_
_entity_poly.entity_id
_entity_poly.type
_entity_poly.pdbx_seq_one_letter_code
_entity_poly.pdbx_strand_id
1 'polypeptide(L)'
;MPFGLSTCPSTFQRFINTVFRDLVVQGIVLPYMDDIVILAENESEAIDRIKIIFKVSSDYGLERNFDKYQFLHRKIEFLGHIIENNKLFPSPSKAKSVGHYPEPKTTKEVQRFLGLTEYFRKFIPAYSVIAKPLSDLLRKDTPFNFDVKQKASIDELKRLLCQKPVLGIYRQNCETEIHTDASIDGLSAVLLQRSPDDNSLHPIYYMSRKTSETERKYTSYELEILAQS
;
A
#
# COMPACT_ATOMS: atom_id res chain seq x y z
N MET A 1 -4.56 -29.68 2.16
CA MET A 1 -4.44 -29.49 0.69
C MET A 1 -2.98 -29.68 0.29
N PRO A 2 -2.67 -30.30 -0.86
CA PRO A 2 -1.29 -30.43 -1.32
C PRO A 2 -0.75 -29.09 -1.84
N PHE A 3 0.53 -28.81 -1.57
CA PHE A 3 1.21 -27.61 -2.06
C PHE A 3 1.38 -27.67 -3.59
N GLY A 4 1.27 -26.51 -4.27
CA GLY A 4 1.58 -26.36 -5.71
C GLY A 4 0.39 -26.30 -6.67
N LEU A 5 -0.84 -26.51 -6.21
CA LEU A 5 -2.04 -26.25 -7.00
C LEU A 5 -2.35 -24.75 -7.02
N SER A 6 -2.50 -24.18 -8.21
CA SER A 6 -2.80 -22.74 -8.40
C SER A 6 -4.11 -22.28 -7.76
N THR A 7 -5.06 -23.19 -7.52
CA THR A 7 -6.36 -22.94 -6.87
C THR A 7 -6.35 -23.13 -5.35
N CYS A 8 -5.25 -23.65 -4.80
CA CYS A 8 -5.14 -23.91 -3.37
C CYS A 8 -5.27 -22.63 -2.53
N PRO A 9 -4.60 -21.50 -2.86
CA PRO A 9 -4.70 -20.30 -2.03
C PRO A 9 -6.08 -19.66 -2.04
N SER A 10 -6.75 -19.63 -3.18
CA SER A 10 -8.11 -19.07 -3.28
C SER A 10 -9.15 -19.93 -2.55
N THR A 11 -9.01 -21.26 -2.61
CA THR A 11 -9.87 -22.18 -1.87
C THR A 11 -9.64 -22.06 -0.36
N PHE A 12 -8.39 -21.95 0.07
CA PHE A 12 -8.03 -21.77 1.48
C PHE A 12 -8.54 -20.43 2.00
N GLN A 13 -8.32 -19.33 1.27
CA GLN A 13 -8.86 -18.02 1.63
C GLN A 13 -10.39 -18.05 1.77
N ARG A 14 -11.10 -18.72 0.85
CA ARG A 14 -12.57 -18.84 0.94
C ARG A 14 -12.99 -19.57 2.21
N PHE A 15 -12.26 -20.61 2.59
CA PHE A 15 -12.48 -21.34 3.84
C PHE A 15 -12.22 -20.44 5.06
N ILE A 16 -11.07 -19.78 5.14
CA ILE A 16 -10.73 -18.85 6.24
C ILE A 16 -11.77 -17.73 6.36
N ASN A 17 -12.18 -17.12 5.25
CA ASN A 17 -13.23 -16.10 5.24
C ASN A 17 -14.59 -16.63 5.70
N THR A 18 -14.85 -17.93 5.53
CA THR A 18 -16.09 -18.56 6.01
C THR A 18 -16.02 -18.81 7.50
N VAL A 19 -14.89 -19.34 7.99
CA VAL A 19 -14.64 -19.61 9.41
C VAL A 19 -14.70 -18.34 10.26
N PHE A 20 -14.07 -17.25 9.79
CA PHE A 20 -13.98 -16.00 10.55
C PHE A 20 -14.97 -14.93 10.08
N ARG A 21 -15.98 -15.28 9.28
CA ARG A 21 -16.92 -14.31 8.67
C ARG A 21 -17.43 -13.27 9.66
N ASP A 22 -17.95 -13.72 10.79
CA ASP A 22 -18.57 -12.83 11.78
C ASP A 22 -17.55 -11.90 12.43
N LEU A 23 -16.33 -12.41 12.69
CA LEU A 23 -15.24 -11.61 13.26
C LEU A 23 -14.67 -10.59 12.27
N VAL A 24 -14.69 -10.92 10.97
CA VAL A 24 -14.30 -10.00 9.90
C VAL A 24 -15.31 -8.87 9.78
N VAL A 25 -16.61 -9.19 9.79
CA VAL A 25 -17.70 -8.19 9.73
C VAL A 25 -17.64 -7.23 10.92
N GLN A 26 -17.25 -7.73 12.10
CA GLN A 26 -17.05 -6.92 13.30
C GLN A 26 -15.72 -6.13 13.31
N GLY A 27 -14.86 -6.29 12.31
CA GLY A 27 -13.55 -5.64 12.27
C GLY A 27 -12.55 -6.15 13.31
N ILE A 28 -12.78 -7.34 13.87
CA ILE A 28 -11.91 -7.95 14.89
C ILE A 28 -10.71 -8.63 14.24
N VAL A 29 -10.94 -9.28 13.10
CA VAL A 29 -9.97 -10.10 12.40
C VAL A 29 -9.81 -9.64 10.96
N LEU A 30 -8.57 -9.57 10.49
CA LEU A 30 -8.22 -9.32 9.11
C LEU A 30 -7.43 -10.52 8.56
N PRO A 31 -8.12 -11.48 7.91
CA PRO A 31 -7.47 -12.64 7.30
C PRO A 31 -6.95 -12.29 5.91
N TYR A 32 -5.71 -12.67 5.62
CA TYR A 32 -5.12 -12.60 4.29
C TYR A 32 -4.21 -13.79 4.02
N MET A 33 -4.60 -14.61 3.06
CA MET A 33 -4.00 -15.88 2.69
C MET A 33 -3.84 -16.77 3.93
N ASP A 34 -2.60 -17.00 4.36
CA ASP A 34 -2.26 -17.83 5.51
C ASP A 34 -2.11 -17.00 6.81
N ASP A 35 -2.12 -15.67 6.71
CA ASP A 35 -1.92 -14.75 7.82
C ASP A 35 -3.25 -14.23 8.38
N ILE A 36 -3.36 -14.18 9.70
CA ILE A 36 -4.53 -13.67 10.41
C ILE A 36 -4.08 -12.58 11.37
N VAL A 37 -4.51 -11.34 11.13
CA VAL A 37 -4.22 -10.22 12.04
C VAL A 37 -5.40 -9.99 12.96
N ILE A 38 -5.11 -9.90 14.25
CA ILE A 38 -6.08 -9.60 15.30
C ILE A 38 -5.88 -8.15 15.68
N LEU A 39 -6.91 -7.34 15.48
CA LEU A 39 -6.88 -5.93 15.89
C LEU A 39 -7.33 -5.85 17.35
N ALA A 40 -6.80 -4.91 18.14
CA ALA A 40 -7.25 -4.62 19.50
C ALA A 40 -6.72 -3.24 19.92
N GLU A 41 -7.45 -2.53 20.77
CA GLU A 41 -7.04 -1.23 21.30
C GLU A 41 -6.11 -1.37 22.51
N ASN A 42 -6.27 -2.45 23.28
CA ASN A 42 -5.49 -2.74 24.48
C ASN A 42 -5.23 -4.24 24.66
N GLU A 43 -4.32 -4.57 25.58
CA GLU A 43 -3.87 -5.94 25.82
C GLU A 43 -4.98 -6.85 26.36
N SER A 44 -5.87 -6.34 27.20
CA SER A 44 -6.99 -7.11 27.74
C SER A 44 -7.96 -7.52 26.63
N GLU A 45 -8.32 -6.58 25.78
CA GLU A 45 -9.15 -6.83 24.61
C GLU A 45 -8.48 -7.80 23.64
N ALA A 46 -7.17 -7.65 23.39
CA ALA A 46 -6.42 -8.56 22.55
C ALA A 46 -6.49 -10.00 23.06
N ILE A 47 -6.33 -10.20 24.38
CA ILE A 47 -6.42 -11.52 25.02
C ILE A 47 -7.82 -12.13 24.83
N ASP A 48 -8.88 -11.33 25.00
CA ASP A 48 -10.25 -11.83 24.84
C ASP A 48 -10.57 -12.17 23.37
N ARG A 49 -10.11 -11.34 22.43
CA ARG A 49 -10.22 -11.63 20.98
C ARG A 49 -9.44 -12.89 20.59
N ILE A 50 -8.24 -13.10 21.14
CA ILE A 50 -7.45 -14.32 20.94
C ILE A 50 -8.21 -15.56 21.42
N LYS A 51 -8.86 -15.52 22.60
CA LYS A 51 -9.66 -16.65 23.10
C LYS A 51 -10.81 -17.01 22.15
N ILE A 52 -11.51 -16.00 21.63
CA ILE A 52 -12.61 -16.18 20.67
C ILE A 52 -12.09 -16.86 19.40
N ILE A 53 -10.98 -16.36 18.85
CA ILE A 53 -10.37 -16.91 17.63
C ILE A 53 -9.89 -18.34 17.85
N PHE A 54 -9.30 -18.63 19.01
CA PHE A 54 -8.93 -20.00 19.34
C PHE A 54 -10.15 -20.91 19.44
N LYS A 55 -11.24 -20.46 20.05
CA LYS A 55 -12.47 -21.25 20.09
C LYS A 55 -12.97 -21.56 18.66
N VAL A 56 -13.14 -20.53 17.84
CA VAL A 56 -13.60 -20.67 16.44
C VAL A 56 -12.68 -21.58 15.64
N SER A 57 -11.35 -21.41 15.74
CA SER A 57 -10.40 -22.29 15.05
C SER A 57 -10.53 -23.75 15.47
N SER A 58 -10.81 -24.05 16.74
CA SER A 58 -10.99 -25.42 17.22
C SER A 58 -12.29 -26.02 16.69
N ASP A 59 -13.37 -25.23 16.70
CA ASP A 59 -14.69 -25.66 16.24
C ASP A 59 -14.69 -26.06 14.75
N TYR A 60 -13.83 -25.41 13.95
CA TYR A 60 -13.67 -25.69 12.51
C TYR A 60 -12.46 -26.60 12.18
N GLY A 61 -11.79 -27.17 13.17
CA GLY A 61 -10.69 -28.12 12.97
C GLY A 61 -9.41 -27.51 12.37
N LEU A 62 -9.15 -26.22 12.59
CA LEU A 62 -7.91 -25.56 12.17
C LEU A 62 -6.76 -25.96 13.09
N GLU A 63 -5.75 -26.62 12.52
CA GLU A 63 -4.50 -26.92 13.21
C GLU A 63 -3.65 -25.66 13.40
N ARG A 64 -3.00 -25.56 14.56
CA ARG A 64 -2.22 -24.38 14.95
C ARG A 64 -0.75 -24.73 15.08
N ASN A 65 0.09 -23.91 14.48
CA ASN A 65 1.53 -23.95 14.70
C ASN A 65 1.93 -22.74 15.54
N PHE A 66 2.01 -22.92 16.87
CA PHE A 66 2.31 -21.84 17.81
C PHE A 66 3.69 -21.21 17.60
N ASP A 67 4.66 -21.91 17.00
CA ASP A 67 6.00 -21.37 16.73
C ASP A 67 5.96 -20.20 15.74
N LYS A 68 4.89 -20.08 14.96
CA LYS A 68 4.68 -18.99 13.99
C LYS A 68 3.87 -17.82 14.55
N TYR A 69 3.35 -17.93 15.78
CA TYR A 69 2.43 -16.93 16.32
C TYR A 69 3.21 -15.77 16.91
N GLN A 70 2.71 -14.56 16.66
CA GLN A 70 3.23 -13.32 17.20
C GLN A 70 2.15 -12.69 18.07
N PHE A 71 2.36 -12.62 19.38
CA PHE A 71 1.36 -12.16 20.34
C PHE A 71 1.67 -10.76 20.87
N LEU A 72 0.62 -9.94 21.01
CA LEU A 72 0.66 -8.65 21.71
C LEU A 72 1.76 -7.68 21.22
N HIS A 73 2.08 -7.72 19.93
CA HIS A 73 3.04 -6.80 19.35
C HIS A 73 2.37 -5.47 19.00
N ARG A 74 2.98 -4.35 19.43
CA ARG A 74 2.59 -2.99 19.02
C ARG A 74 3.05 -2.63 17.61
N LYS A 75 3.96 -3.44 17.06
CA LYS A 75 4.55 -3.30 15.74
C LYS A 75 4.54 -4.64 15.04
N ILE A 76 3.89 -4.71 13.88
CA ILE A 76 3.82 -5.92 13.08
C ILE A 76 4.24 -5.64 11.64
N GLU A 77 4.84 -6.64 10.99
CA GLU A 77 5.02 -6.65 9.54
C GLU A 77 3.88 -7.44 8.91
N PHE A 78 3.09 -6.79 8.05
CA PHE A 78 1.95 -7.39 7.39
C PHE A 78 1.87 -6.91 5.95
N LEU A 79 1.82 -7.86 5.00
CA LEU A 79 1.76 -7.60 3.55
C LEU A 79 2.83 -6.60 3.06
N GLY A 80 4.08 -6.74 3.54
CA GLY A 80 5.16 -5.84 3.12
C GLY A 80 5.01 -4.40 3.63
N HIS A 81 4.15 -4.18 4.63
CA HIS A 81 4.06 -2.94 5.38
C HIS A 81 4.38 -3.17 6.85
N ILE A 82 4.86 -2.14 7.53
CA ILE A 82 4.95 -2.10 8.98
C ILE A 82 3.74 -1.31 9.49
N ILE A 83 3.01 -1.90 10.42
CA ILE A 83 1.92 -1.25 11.15
C ILE A 83 2.40 -1.03 12.57
N GLU A 84 2.40 0.23 13.01
CA GLU A 84 2.86 0.62 14.35
C GLU A 84 2.12 1.88 14.79
N ASN A 85 1.50 1.88 15.98
CA ASN A 85 0.85 3.05 16.59
C ASN A 85 -0.08 3.83 15.63
N ASN A 86 -1.02 3.13 14.97
CA ASN A 86 -1.94 3.71 13.97
C ASN A 86 -1.28 4.35 12.75
N LYS A 87 0.00 4.02 12.50
CA LYS A 87 0.76 4.46 11.34
C LYS A 87 1.16 3.26 10.50
N LEU A 88 1.23 3.51 9.20
CA LEU A 88 1.62 2.56 8.17
C LEU A 88 2.92 3.03 7.53
N PHE A 89 3.87 2.11 7.39
CA PHE A 89 5.16 2.35 6.75
C PHE A 89 5.45 1.27 5.70
N PRO A 90 6.26 1.55 4.68
CA PRO A 90 6.83 0.50 3.83
C PRO A 90 7.71 -0.45 4.66
N SER A 91 7.68 -1.76 4.36
CA SER A 91 8.60 -2.72 4.99
C SER A 91 10.06 -2.31 4.73
N PRO A 92 10.93 -2.32 5.76
CA PRO A 92 12.35 -2.03 5.61
C PRO A 92 13.03 -2.92 4.56
N SER A 93 12.60 -4.18 4.44
CA SER A 93 13.15 -5.11 3.45
C SER A 93 12.88 -4.61 2.03
N LYS A 94 11.65 -4.18 1.75
CA LYS A 94 11.20 -3.67 0.46
C LYS A 94 11.77 -2.29 0.15
N ALA A 95 11.79 -1.39 1.13
CA ALA A 95 12.43 -0.08 1.01
C ALA A 95 13.94 -0.23 0.70
N LYS A 96 14.61 -1.21 1.34
CA LYS A 96 16.01 -1.53 1.05
C LYS A 96 16.20 -2.09 -0.36
N SER A 97 15.31 -2.97 -0.84
CA SER A 97 15.34 -3.49 -2.21
C SER A 97 15.19 -2.37 -3.25
N VAL A 98 14.33 -1.39 -3.01
CA VAL A 98 14.20 -0.21 -3.89
C VAL A 98 15.46 0.64 -3.84
N GLY A 99 15.97 0.96 -2.64
CA GLY A 99 17.15 1.80 -2.47
C GLY A 99 18.42 1.24 -3.15
N HIS A 100 18.60 -0.08 -3.10
CA HIS A 100 19.75 -0.77 -3.74
C HIS A 100 19.48 -1.21 -5.18
N TYR A 101 18.33 -0.84 -5.76
CA TYR A 101 18.02 -1.25 -7.12
C TYR A 101 19.05 -0.69 -8.10
N PRO A 102 19.70 -1.52 -8.95
CA PRO A 102 20.72 -1.04 -9.87
C PRO A 102 20.14 -0.09 -10.91
N GLU A 103 20.99 0.72 -11.53
CA GLU A 103 20.57 1.54 -12.69
C GLU A 103 20.10 0.60 -13.81
N PRO A 104 18.85 0.71 -14.28
CA PRO A 104 18.30 -0.22 -15.26
C PRO A 104 18.91 0.04 -16.63
N LYS A 105 19.36 -1.03 -17.27
CA LYS A 105 20.01 -1.02 -18.60
C LYS A 105 19.06 -1.48 -19.70
N THR A 106 17.87 -1.95 -19.35
CA THR A 106 16.88 -2.46 -20.29
C THR A 106 15.47 -2.01 -19.94
N THR A 107 14.57 -1.99 -20.93
CA THR A 107 13.14 -1.73 -20.74
C THR A 107 12.49 -2.71 -19.75
N LYS A 108 12.92 -3.98 -19.75
CA LYS A 108 12.46 -5.00 -18.79
C LYS A 108 12.85 -4.66 -17.35
N GLU A 109 14.05 -4.14 -17.14
CA GLU A 109 14.48 -3.71 -15.80
C GLU A 109 13.72 -2.47 -15.33
N VAL A 110 13.47 -1.50 -16.23
CA VAL A 110 12.59 -0.37 -15.93
C VAL A 110 11.18 -0.84 -15.55
N GLN A 111 10.61 -1.78 -16.29
CA GLN A 111 9.29 -2.35 -16.00
C GLN A 111 9.26 -3.04 -14.63
N ARG A 112 10.30 -3.80 -14.28
CA ARG A 112 10.45 -4.44 -12.96
C ARG A 112 10.54 -3.40 -11.85
N PHE A 113 11.31 -2.33 -12.04
CA PHE A 113 11.43 -1.24 -11.07
C PHE A 113 10.09 -0.51 -10.85
N LEU A 114 9.39 -0.18 -11.93
CA LEU A 114 8.07 0.45 -11.84
C LEU A 114 7.07 -0.48 -11.15
N GLY A 115 7.04 -1.78 -11.48
CA GLY A 115 6.19 -2.74 -10.77
C GLY A 115 6.48 -2.84 -9.28
N LEU A 116 7.75 -2.72 -8.88
CA LEU A 116 8.14 -2.71 -7.46
C LEU A 116 7.68 -1.44 -6.73
N THR A 117 7.86 -0.27 -7.35
CA THR A 117 7.52 1.03 -6.74
C THR A 117 6.02 1.34 -6.79
N GLU A 118 5.29 0.83 -7.79
CA GLU A 118 3.84 0.95 -7.92
C GLU A 118 3.11 0.41 -6.69
N TYR A 119 3.60 -0.70 -6.11
CA TYR A 119 3.05 -1.26 -4.87
C TYR A 119 3.07 -0.27 -3.70
N PHE A 120 4.06 0.63 -3.68
CA PHE A 120 4.23 1.67 -2.66
C PHE A 120 3.79 3.05 -3.14
N ARG A 121 3.11 3.17 -4.28
CA ARG A 121 2.69 4.46 -4.84
C ARG A 121 1.86 5.30 -3.86
N LYS A 122 1.08 4.63 -2.99
CA LYS A 122 0.24 5.28 -1.96
C LYS A 122 1.02 6.12 -0.94
N PHE A 123 2.33 5.91 -0.84
CA PHE A 123 3.25 6.65 0.02
C PHE A 123 3.96 7.81 -0.69
N ILE A 124 3.79 7.92 -2.01
CA ILE A 124 4.59 8.81 -2.86
C ILE A 124 3.68 9.92 -3.41
N PRO A 125 3.90 11.19 -3.02
CA PRO A 125 3.19 12.32 -3.61
C PRO A 125 3.47 12.39 -5.11
N ALA A 126 2.45 12.63 -5.93
CA ALA A 126 2.58 12.80 -7.38
C ALA A 126 3.36 11.68 -8.10
N TYR A 127 3.27 10.43 -7.62
CA TYR A 127 3.98 9.27 -8.17
C TYR A 127 3.94 9.20 -9.71
N SER A 128 2.76 9.38 -10.31
CA SER A 128 2.55 9.31 -11.75
C SER A 128 3.39 10.32 -12.54
N VAL A 129 3.61 11.52 -11.99
CA VAL A 129 4.43 12.57 -12.59
C VAL A 129 5.91 12.19 -12.46
N ILE A 130 6.33 11.77 -11.27
CA ILE A 130 7.72 11.36 -11.01
C ILE A 130 8.09 10.15 -11.87
N ALA A 131 7.23 9.14 -11.97
CA ALA A 131 7.47 7.91 -12.73
C ALA A 131 7.27 8.06 -14.25
N LYS A 132 6.82 9.24 -14.73
CA LYS A 132 6.54 9.48 -16.15
C LYS A 132 7.74 9.23 -17.06
N PRO A 133 8.96 9.77 -16.81
CA PRO A 133 10.11 9.56 -17.68
C PRO A 133 10.49 8.08 -17.84
N LEU A 134 10.29 7.27 -16.79
CA LEU A 134 10.55 5.83 -16.81
C LEU A 134 9.46 5.08 -17.56
N SER A 135 8.20 5.46 -17.37
CA SER A 135 7.08 4.83 -18.06
C SER A 135 7.09 5.11 -19.57
N ASP A 136 7.56 6.29 -19.97
CA ASP A 136 7.67 6.66 -21.38
C ASP A 136 8.66 5.75 -22.12
N LEU A 137 9.68 5.19 -21.44
CA LEU A 137 10.57 4.16 -21.99
C LEU A 137 9.89 2.82 -22.27
N LEU A 138 8.69 2.58 -21.71
CA LEU A 138 7.93 1.35 -21.91
C LEU A 138 6.95 1.45 -23.09
N ARG A 139 6.84 2.62 -23.73
CA ARG A 139 5.99 2.81 -24.90
C ARG A 139 6.52 2.02 -26.10
N LYS A 140 5.60 1.58 -26.96
CA LYS A 140 5.96 0.94 -28.23
C LYS A 140 6.76 1.93 -29.08
N ASP A 141 7.70 1.40 -29.84
CA ASP A 141 8.54 2.14 -30.80
C ASP A 141 9.39 3.27 -30.20
N THR A 142 9.61 3.25 -28.87
CA THR A 142 10.49 4.21 -28.19
C THR A 142 11.89 3.61 -28.01
N PRO A 143 12.96 4.26 -28.51
CA PRO A 143 14.32 3.79 -28.26
C PRO A 143 14.65 3.88 -26.76
N PHE A 144 15.36 2.89 -26.24
CA PHE A 144 15.77 2.88 -24.84
C PHE A 144 16.90 3.89 -24.60
N ASN A 145 16.53 5.08 -24.16
CA ASN A 145 17.45 6.16 -23.81
C ASN A 145 17.31 6.48 -22.32
N PHE A 146 18.19 5.89 -21.50
CA PHE A 146 18.25 6.16 -20.06
C PHE A 146 19.25 7.28 -19.78
N ASP A 147 18.74 8.50 -19.65
CA ASP A 147 19.54 9.72 -19.51
C ASP A 147 19.16 10.47 -18.22
N VAL A 148 19.55 11.75 -18.12
CA VAL A 148 19.37 12.61 -16.93
C VAL A 148 17.96 12.57 -16.37
N LYS A 149 16.91 12.63 -17.21
CA LYS A 149 15.50 12.65 -16.76
C LYS A 149 15.07 11.35 -16.11
N GLN A 150 15.46 10.22 -16.68
CA GLN A 150 15.14 8.89 -16.17
C GLN A 150 15.92 8.59 -14.90
N LYS A 151 17.19 9.01 -14.85
CA LYS A 151 18.01 8.90 -13.66
C LYS A 151 17.45 9.72 -12.50
N ALA A 152 17.09 10.99 -12.74
CA ALA A 152 16.46 11.83 -11.73
C ALA A 152 15.13 11.22 -11.21
N SER A 153 14.32 10.66 -12.11
CA SER A 153 13.08 9.95 -11.75
C SER A 153 13.34 8.74 -10.84
N ILE A 154 14.32 7.90 -11.17
CA ILE A 154 14.64 6.70 -10.39
C ILE A 154 15.19 7.07 -9.00
N ASP A 155 16.06 8.08 -8.95
CA ASP A 155 16.72 8.50 -7.73
C ASP A 155 15.72 9.17 -6.78
N GLU A 156 14.77 9.94 -7.33
CA GLU A 156 13.70 10.54 -6.54
C GLU A 156 12.74 9.49 -5.96
N LEU A 157 12.34 8.49 -6.75
CA LEU A 157 11.51 7.39 -6.24
C LEU A 157 12.23 6.58 -5.15
N LYS A 158 13.53 6.34 -5.31
CA LYS A 158 14.36 5.72 -4.26
C LYS A 158 14.40 6.58 -3.01
N ARG A 159 14.70 7.88 -3.15
CA ARG A 159 14.79 8.84 -2.05
C ARG A 159 13.50 8.86 -1.24
N LEU A 160 12.35 9.03 -1.89
CA LEU A 160 11.04 9.11 -1.25
C LEU A 160 10.70 7.83 -0.47
N LEU A 161 10.97 6.65 -1.04
CA LEU A 161 10.71 5.38 -0.35
C LEU A 161 11.72 5.06 0.76
N CYS A 162 12.98 5.49 0.62
CA CYS A 162 14.00 5.32 1.64
C CYS A 162 13.88 6.31 2.81
N GLN A 163 13.18 7.43 2.64
CA GLN A 163 12.90 8.40 3.71
C GLN A 163 11.84 7.93 4.72
N LYS A 164 11.42 6.66 4.65
CA LYS A 164 10.39 6.05 5.52
C LYS A 164 9.10 6.88 5.52
N PRO A 165 8.46 7.01 4.34
CA PRO A 165 7.21 7.74 4.25
C PRO A 165 6.18 7.08 5.16
N VAL A 166 5.37 7.90 5.81
CA VAL A 166 4.40 7.47 6.81
C VAL A 166 3.01 7.85 6.34
N LEU A 167 2.07 6.93 6.50
CA LEU A 167 0.65 7.19 6.34
C LEU A 167 -0.08 6.90 7.65
N GLY A 168 -1.12 7.65 7.94
CA GLY A 168 -2.08 7.27 8.97
C GLY A 168 -2.98 6.13 8.49
N ILE A 169 -3.50 5.35 9.43
CA ILE A 169 -4.58 4.40 9.16
C ILE A 169 -5.91 5.17 9.19
N TYR A 170 -6.74 4.95 8.17
CA TYR A 170 -8.04 5.61 8.06
C TYR A 170 -8.92 5.32 9.28
N ARG A 171 -9.51 6.36 9.86
CA ARG A 171 -10.50 6.27 10.96
C ARG A 171 -11.82 6.87 10.51
N GLN A 172 -12.91 6.10 10.61
CA GLN A 172 -14.22 6.46 10.03
C GLN A 172 -14.84 7.73 10.63
N ASN A 173 -14.52 8.05 11.89
CA ASN A 173 -15.12 9.17 12.63
C ASN A 173 -14.20 10.40 12.71
N CYS A 174 -13.19 10.48 11.85
CA CYS A 174 -12.26 11.61 11.81
C CYS A 174 -12.60 12.56 10.65
N GLU A 175 -12.43 13.86 10.88
CA GLU A 175 -12.54 14.86 9.82
C GLU A 175 -11.52 14.55 8.72
N THR A 176 -12.00 14.57 7.48
CA THR A 176 -11.24 14.13 6.31
C THR A 176 -11.23 15.24 5.28
N GLU A 177 -10.05 15.54 4.74
CA GLU A 177 -9.85 16.52 3.68
C GLU A 177 -9.22 15.83 2.47
N ILE A 178 -9.65 16.21 1.27
CA ILE A 178 -8.99 15.81 0.03
C ILE A 178 -8.37 17.05 -0.56
N HIS A 179 -7.04 17.05 -0.70
CA HIS A 179 -6.33 18.11 -1.41
C HIS A 179 -5.94 17.58 -2.77
N THR A 180 -6.27 18.32 -3.81
CA THR A 180 -6.00 17.97 -5.20
C THR A 180 -5.06 19.00 -5.82
N ASP A 181 -4.27 18.57 -6.79
CA ASP A 181 -3.41 19.42 -7.60
C ASP A 181 -3.36 18.89 -9.03
N ALA A 182 -3.38 19.79 -10.01
CA ALA A 182 -3.44 19.42 -11.41
C ALA A 182 -2.34 20.11 -12.22
N SER A 183 -1.74 19.33 -13.14
CA SER A 183 -0.77 19.84 -14.10
C SER A 183 -1.02 19.23 -15.46
N ILE A 184 -0.43 19.84 -16.49
CA ILE A 184 -0.44 19.33 -17.88
C ILE A 184 0.20 17.93 -17.97
N ASP A 185 0.98 17.51 -16.97
CA ASP A 185 1.65 16.21 -17.00
C ASP A 185 0.98 15.14 -16.13
N GLY A 186 0.15 15.54 -15.16
CA GLY A 186 -0.55 14.63 -14.27
C GLY A 186 -1.42 15.34 -13.23
N LEU A 187 -2.34 14.57 -12.68
CA LEU A 187 -3.24 14.93 -11.58
C LEU A 187 -2.75 14.21 -10.32
N SER A 188 -2.88 14.87 -9.18
CA SER A 188 -2.52 14.32 -7.87
C SER A 188 -3.59 14.64 -6.85
N ALA A 189 -3.75 13.76 -5.88
CA ALA A 189 -4.60 13.98 -4.73
C ALA A 189 -3.98 13.35 -3.49
N VAL A 190 -4.23 13.96 -2.33
CA VAL A 190 -3.91 13.38 -1.02
C VAL A 190 -5.17 13.37 -0.17
N LEU A 191 -5.45 12.19 0.39
CA LEU A 191 -6.43 12.03 1.45
C LEU A 191 -5.74 12.35 2.77
N LEU A 192 -6.20 13.39 3.46
CA LEU A 192 -5.74 13.80 4.78
C LEU A 192 -6.84 13.52 5.80
N GLN A 193 -6.45 13.13 7.01
CA GLN A 193 -7.36 13.06 8.14
C GLN A 193 -6.81 13.79 9.34
N ARG A 194 -7.70 14.52 10.04
CA ARG A 194 -7.37 15.17 11.30
C ARG A 194 -7.25 14.08 12.38
N SER A 195 -6.05 13.93 12.93
CA SER A 195 -5.83 12.98 14.01
C SER A 195 -6.47 13.51 15.30
N PRO A 196 -7.24 12.69 16.04
CA PRO A 196 -7.74 13.08 17.35
C PRO A 196 -6.63 13.18 18.40
N ASP A 197 -5.45 12.60 18.12
CA ASP A 197 -4.33 12.52 19.07
C ASP A 197 -3.55 13.85 19.15
N ASP A 198 -3.47 14.60 18.05
CA ASP A 198 -2.68 15.86 17.96
C ASP A 198 -3.41 17.00 17.23
N ASN A 199 -4.64 16.79 16.79
CA ASN A 199 -5.48 17.74 16.07
C ASN A 199 -4.89 18.25 14.73
N SER A 200 -3.87 17.57 14.19
CA SER A 200 -3.22 17.92 12.92
C SER A 200 -3.64 16.98 11.78
N LEU A 201 -3.49 17.46 10.54
CA LEU A 201 -3.81 16.68 9.34
C LEU A 201 -2.65 15.74 9.01
N HIS A 202 -2.95 14.44 8.94
CA HIS A 202 -2.01 13.41 8.54
C HIS A 202 -2.41 12.78 7.20
N PRO A 203 -1.45 12.48 6.30
CA PRO A 203 -1.74 11.81 5.05
C PRO A 203 -2.14 10.36 5.29
N ILE A 204 -3.26 9.95 4.69
CA ILE A 204 -3.78 8.58 4.73
C ILE A 204 -3.47 7.86 3.42
N TYR A 205 -3.54 8.58 2.29
CA TYR A 205 -3.32 7.99 0.98
C TYR A 205 -2.92 9.05 -0.06
N TYR A 206 -1.84 8.81 -0.80
CA TYR A 206 -1.51 9.57 -1.99
C TYR A 206 -2.02 8.88 -3.24
N MET A 207 -2.73 9.63 -4.08
CA MET A 207 -3.22 9.20 -5.38
C MET A 207 -2.61 10.09 -6.47
N SER A 208 -2.28 9.50 -7.60
CA SER A 208 -1.86 10.28 -8.77
C SER A 208 -2.17 9.54 -10.05
N ARG A 209 -2.40 10.30 -11.12
CA ARG A 209 -2.71 9.81 -12.44
C ARG A 209 -2.04 10.69 -13.49
N LYS A 210 -1.68 10.12 -14.64
CA LYS A 210 -1.24 10.90 -15.79
C LYS A 210 -2.44 11.45 -16.56
N THR A 211 -2.30 12.67 -17.04
CA THR A 211 -3.21 13.24 -18.03
C THR A 211 -3.00 12.52 -19.38
N SER A 212 -4.09 12.08 -19.98
CA SER A 212 -4.16 11.58 -21.35
C SER A 212 -3.85 12.69 -22.36
N GLU A 213 -3.52 12.34 -23.60
CA GLU A 213 -3.20 13.32 -24.64
C GLU A 213 -4.32 14.34 -24.89
N THR A 214 -5.57 13.95 -24.67
CA THR A 214 -6.73 14.84 -24.74
C THR A 214 -6.77 15.80 -23.56
N GLU A 215 -6.62 15.28 -22.33
CA GLU A 215 -6.65 16.08 -21.11
C GLU A 215 -5.50 17.10 -21.06
N ARG A 216 -4.35 16.82 -21.69
CA ARG A 216 -3.24 17.79 -21.80
C ARG A 216 -3.58 19.07 -22.55
N LYS A 217 -4.67 19.07 -23.33
CA LYS A 217 -5.14 20.24 -24.09
C LYS A 217 -6.14 21.08 -23.29
N TYR A 218 -6.56 20.60 -22.12
CA TYR A 218 -7.46 21.33 -21.24
C TYR A 218 -6.74 22.54 -20.64
N THR A 219 -7.51 23.58 -20.37
CA THR A 219 -7.06 24.73 -19.60
C THR A 219 -6.71 24.33 -18.17
N SER A 220 -5.90 25.14 -17.47
CA SER A 220 -5.57 24.88 -16.07
C SER A 220 -6.81 24.70 -15.20
N TYR A 221 -7.87 25.47 -15.44
CA TYR A 221 -9.12 25.38 -14.69
C TYR A 221 -9.86 24.05 -14.92
N GLU A 222 -9.92 23.58 -16.17
CA GLU A 222 -10.52 22.28 -16.49
C GLU A 222 -9.73 21.11 -15.89
N LEU A 223 -8.40 21.22 -15.83
CA LEU A 223 -7.55 20.23 -15.17
C LEU A 223 -7.78 20.18 -13.66
N GLU A 224 -7.96 21.33 -13.00
CA GLU A 224 -8.28 21.38 -11.57
C GLU A 224 -9.63 20.74 -11.27
N ILE A 225 -10.65 21.00 -12.09
CA ILE A 225 -11.96 20.34 -11.95
C ILE A 225 -11.81 18.83 -12.15
N LEU A 226 -11.04 18.41 -13.15
CA LEU A 226 -10.79 16.99 -13.44
C LEU A 226 -10.01 16.29 -12.31
N ALA A 227 -9.17 16.99 -11.55
CA ALA A 227 -8.50 16.42 -10.40
C ALA A 227 -9.46 16.15 -9.23
N GLN A 228 -10.59 16.85 -9.17
CA GLN A 228 -11.61 16.74 -8.13
C GLN A 228 -12.73 15.74 -8.47
N SER A 229 -12.88 15.34 -9.74
CA SER A 229 -13.88 14.38 -10.23
C SER A 229 -13.45 12.93 -10.04
#